data_AF-A0A353V211-F1
#
_entry.id   AF-A0A353V211-F1
#
_cell.length_a   1.000
_cell.length_b   1.000
_cell.length_c   1.000
_cell.angle_alpha   90.00
_cell.angle_beta   90.00
_cell.angle_gamma   90.00
#
_symmetry.space_group_name_H-M   'P 1'
#
loop_
_entity.id
_entity.type
_entity.pdbx_description
1 polymer ?
#
loop_
_entity_poly.entity_id
_entity_poly.type
_entity_poly.pdbx_seq_one_letter_code
_entity_poly.pdbx_strand_id
1 'polypeptide(L)'
;MLEEIPKYQPGADLALLTRAYDFSAASHKGQHRASGEPYLSHPLEVAHLLVDFKMDVTTVTAGLLHDVLEDTKATKPELEREFGGEIADLVDGVTKLGKLAFSSREERQAENFRKMLVAMARDLRVLMIKLADRLHNMRTLDYLPPDKARKIAQETLDIYAPLAHRLGMAKVKAELEDLALRTLQAEAYVDLQKRVAKRRLEREADINQVIAILERKLSEVGIEAKIRGRPKHFYSIWKKMHDQGREFDEIYDLTAVRVVTTSVRDCYGALGVIHSLWKPVPGRFKDFIAMPKVNMYQS
;
A
#
# COMPACT_ATOMS: atom_id res chain seq x y z
N MET A 1 -2.65 -4.44 -18.23
CA MET A 1 -1.20 -4.71 -18.05
C MET A 1 -0.42 -4.49 -19.33
N LEU A 2 -0.77 -5.19 -20.42
CA LEU A 2 -0.09 -5.07 -21.73
C LEU A 2 -0.04 -3.64 -22.29
N GLU A 3 -1.06 -2.82 -22.01
CA GLU A 3 -1.08 -1.40 -22.42
C GLU A 3 -0.37 -0.46 -21.45
N GLU A 4 -0.27 -0.82 -20.17
CA GLU A 4 0.24 0.06 -19.12
C GLU A 4 1.77 -0.03 -18.97
N ILE A 5 2.32 -1.24 -19.06
CA ILE A 5 3.76 -1.48 -18.89
C ILE A 5 4.59 -0.70 -19.91
N PRO A 6 4.26 -0.68 -21.23
CA PRO A 6 5.02 0.09 -22.20
C PRO A 6 5.08 1.60 -21.93
N LYS A 7 4.12 2.15 -21.17
CA LYS A 7 4.08 3.59 -20.85
C LYS A 7 5.21 4.00 -19.90
N TYR A 8 5.69 3.09 -19.06
CA TYR A 8 6.76 3.37 -18.09
C TYR A 8 8.01 2.49 -18.26
N GLN A 9 7.91 1.40 -19.03
CA GLN A 9 9.03 0.57 -19.45
C GLN A 9 8.96 0.31 -20.97
N PRO A 10 9.36 1.29 -21.80
CA PRO A 10 9.43 1.10 -23.25
C PRO A 10 10.37 -0.06 -23.62
N GLY A 11 9.93 -0.93 -24.53
CA GLY A 11 10.70 -2.10 -24.96
C GLY A 11 10.60 -3.32 -24.05
N ALA A 12 9.71 -3.31 -23.04
CA ALA A 12 9.42 -4.49 -22.23
C ALA A 12 8.96 -5.68 -23.10
N ASP A 13 9.47 -6.87 -22.81
CA ASP A 13 9.03 -8.11 -23.45
C ASP A 13 7.65 -8.54 -22.93
N LEU A 14 6.60 -8.12 -23.62
CA LEU A 14 5.23 -8.47 -23.25
C LEU A 14 4.88 -9.92 -23.55
N ALA A 15 5.61 -10.60 -24.45
CA ALA A 15 5.38 -12.01 -24.73
C ALA A 15 5.70 -12.88 -23.51
N LEU A 16 6.65 -12.43 -22.67
CA LEU A 16 6.94 -13.05 -21.37
C LEU A 16 5.71 -13.09 -20.45
N LEU A 17 4.94 -12.01 -20.38
CA LEU A 17 3.72 -11.94 -19.56
C LEU A 17 2.62 -12.86 -20.09
N THR A 18 2.42 -12.90 -21.41
CA THR A 18 1.42 -13.80 -22.01
C THR A 18 1.76 -15.25 -21.72
N ARG A 19 3.03 -15.66 -21.89
CA ARG A 19 3.46 -17.03 -21.56
C ARG A 19 3.28 -17.35 -20.08
N ALA A 20 3.58 -16.42 -19.18
CA ALA A 20 3.39 -16.62 -17.74
C ALA A 20 1.93 -16.70 -17.34
N TYR A 21 1.05 -15.92 -18.00
CA TYR A 21 -0.39 -16.06 -17.84
C TYR A 21 -0.87 -17.45 -18.23
N ASP A 22 -0.49 -17.94 -19.42
CA ASP A 22 -0.89 -19.26 -19.91
C ASP A 22 -0.38 -20.38 -18.98
N PHE A 23 0.87 -20.25 -18.50
CA PHE A 23 1.46 -21.19 -17.55
C PHE A 23 0.71 -21.19 -16.20
N SER A 24 0.41 -20.00 -15.66
CA SER A 24 -0.33 -19.86 -14.40
C SER A 24 -1.75 -20.42 -14.54
N ALA A 25 -2.43 -20.13 -15.64
CA ALA A 25 -3.77 -20.64 -15.94
C ALA A 25 -3.79 -22.18 -16.06
N ALA A 26 -2.79 -22.76 -16.72
CA ALA A 26 -2.64 -24.20 -16.83
C ALA A 26 -2.33 -24.86 -15.47
N SER A 27 -1.44 -24.25 -14.68
CA SER A 27 -0.97 -24.78 -13.39
C SER A 27 -2.08 -24.80 -12.33
N HIS A 28 -2.91 -23.76 -12.31
CA HIS A 28 -4.04 -23.63 -11.39
C HIS A 28 -5.37 -24.13 -11.96
N LYS A 29 -5.35 -24.88 -13.06
CA LYS A 29 -6.58 -25.38 -13.70
C LYS A 29 -7.41 -26.23 -12.74
N GLY A 30 -8.68 -25.84 -12.56
CA GLY A 30 -9.63 -26.52 -11.67
C GLY A 30 -9.52 -26.11 -10.20
N GLN A 31 -8.55 -25.26 -9.83
CA GLN A 31 -8.44 -24.69 -8.49
C GLN A 31 -9.38 -23.49 -8.35
N HIS A 32 -9.97 -23.35 -7.16
CA HIS A 32 -10.88 -22.26 -6.83
C HIS A 32 -10.45 -21.57 -5.53
N ARG A 33 -10.69 -20.27 -5.43
CA ARG A 33 -10.53 -19.48 -4.21
C ARG A 33 -11.60 -19.87 -3.19
N ALA A 34 -11.39 -19.48 -1.93
CA ALA A 34 -12.44 -19.57 -0.90
C ALA A 34 -13.72 -18.79 -1.25
N SER A 35 -13.62 -17.77 -2.11
CA SER A 35 -14.75 -17.04 -2.68
C SER A 35 -15.56 -17.82 -3.72
N GLY A 36 -15.02 -18.93 -4.23
CA GLY A 36 -15.59 -19.70 -5.35
C GLY A 36 -15.10 -19.26 -6.74
N GLU A 37 -14.33 -18.19 -6.85
CA GLU A 37 -13.74 -17.74 -8.12
C GLU A 37 -12.60 -18.66 -8.59
N PRO A 38 -12.30 -18.72 -9.91
CA PRO A 38 -11.12 -19.41 -10.41
C PRO A 38 -9.84 -18.88 -9.74
N TYR A 39 -8.93 -19.77 -9.31
CA TYR A 39 -7.73 -19.36 -8.57
C TYR A 39 -6.88 -18.31 -9.31
N LEU A 40 -6.87 -18.36 -10.64
CA LEU A 40 -6.19 -17.42 -11.51
C LEU A 40 -6.56 -15.95 -11.28
N SER A 41 -7.74 -15.65 -10.71
CA SER A 41 -8.11 -14.27 -10.36
C SER A 41 -7.10 -13.63 -9.39
N HIS A 42 -6.49 -14.42 -8.50
CA HIS A 42 -5.55 -13.90 -7.53
C HIS A 42 -4.19 -13.51 -8.11
N PRO A 43 -3.46 -14.39 -8.82
CA PRO A 43 -2.21 -13.98 -9.46
C PRO A 43 -2.38 -12.82 -10.44
N LEU A 44 -3.52 -12.74 -11.13
CA LEU A 44 -3.86 -11.60 -12.00
C LEU A 44 -3.94 -10.29 -11.21
N GLU A 45 -4.70 -10.25 -10.12
CA GLU A 45 -4.82 -9.06 -9.27
C GLU A 45 -3.47 -8.65 -8.65
N VAL A 46 -2.65 -9.61 -8.25
CA VAL A 46 -1.28 -9.36 -7.77
C VAL A 46 -0.44 -8.70 -8.85
N ALA A 47 -0.48 -9.21 -10.08
CA ALA A 47 0.22 -8.62 -11.21
C ALA A 47 -0.28 -7.20 -11.55
N HIS A 48 -1.59 -6.97 -11.47
CA HIS A 48 -2.19 -5.64 -11.62
C HIS A 48 -1.70 -4.64 -10.57
N LEU A 49 -1.64 -5.06 -9.30
CA LEU A 49 -1.08 -4.24 -8.23
C LEU A 49 0.40 -3.90 -8.46
N LEU A 50 1.19 -4.84 -8.99
CA LEU A 50 2.59 -4.59 -9.32
C LEU A 50 2.76 -3.60 -10.47
N VAL A 51 1.86 -3.61 -11.46
CA VAL A 51 1.78 -2.59 -12.51
C VAL A 51 1.39 -1.22 -11.94
N ASP A 52 0.48 -1.17 -10.97
CA ASP A 52 0.14 0.07 -10.26
C ASP A 52 1.32 0.61 -9.46
N PHE A 53 2.17 -0.27 -8.93
CA PHE A 53 3.43 0.09 -8.26
C PHE A 53 4.53 0.47 -9.26
N LYS A 54 4.26 0.39 -10.58
CA LYS A 54 5.19 0.65 -11.68
C LYS A 54 6.42 -0.27 -11.67
N MET A 55 6.22 -1.53 -11.29
CA MET A 55 7.27 -2.55 -11.32
C MET A 55 7.57 -3.01 -12.75
N ASP A 56 8.80 -3.45 -12.98
CA ASP A 56 9.27 -3.97 -14.26
C ASP A 56 8.58 -5.28 -14.66
N VAL A 57 8.59 -5.57 -15.96
CA VAL A 57 7.94 -6.75 -16.56
C VAL A 57 8.36 -8.06 -15.89
N THR A 58 9.62 -8.20 -15.49
CA THR A 58 10.15 -9.38 -14.79
C THR A 58 9.46 -9.57 -13.44
N THR A 59 9.33 -8.51 -12.64
CA THR A 59 8.61 -8.55 -11.35
C THR A 59 7.13 -8.87 -11.54
N VAL A 60 6.48 -8.24 -12.53
CA VAL A 60 5.05 -8.48 -12.81
C VAL A 60 4.83 -9.94 -13.24
N THR A 61 5.75 -10.48 -14.05
CA THR A 61 5.75 -11.89 -14.47
C THR A 61 5.93 -12.82 -13.28
N ALA A 62 6.89 -12.55 -12.40
CA ALA A 62 7.07 -13.32 -11.16
C ALA A 62 5.82 -13.23 -10.25
N GLY A 63 5.13 -12.08 -10.22
CA GLY A 63 3.85 -11.92 -9.54
C GLY A 63 2.73 -12.79 -10.08
N LEU A 64 2.64 -13.01 -11.41
CA LEU A 64 1.68 -13.95 -12.01
C LEU A 64 1.97 -15.41 -11.65
N LEU A 65 3.22 -15.71 -11.32
CA LEU A 65 3.72 -17.07 -11.06
C LEU A 65 3.95 -17.33 -9.56
N HIS A 66 3.71 -16.35 -8.67
CA HIS A 66 4.24 -16.38 -7.31
C HIS A 66 3.80 -17.58 -6.45
N ASP A 67 2.60 -18.10 -6.71
CA ASP A 67 2.02 -19.24 -5.98
C ASP A 67 2.19 -20.59 -6.69
N VAL A 68 2.75 -20.63 -7.91
CA VAL A 68 2.80 -21.88 -8.69
C VAL A 68 3.69 -22.94 -8.01
N LEU A 69 4.72 -22.52 -7.27
CA LEU A 69 5.60 -23.45 -6.53
C LEU A 69 4.99 -23.93 -5.20
N GLU A 70 3.99 -23.23 -4.65
CA GLU A 70 3.34 -23.61 -3.39
C GLU A 70 2.10 -24.47 -3.63
N ASP A 71 1.25 -24.06 -4.58
CA ASP A 71 -0.10 -24.61 -4.73
C ASP A 71 -0.26 -25.55 -5.93
N THR A 72 0.83 -25.82 -6.67
CA THR A 72 0.78 -26.66 -7.87
C THR A 72 1.92 -27.68 -7.91
N LYS A 73 2.03 -28.44 -9.00
CA LYS A 73 3.12 -29.40 -9.23
C LYS A 73 4.34 -28.79 -9.91
N ALA A 74 4.28 -27.50 -10.25
CA ALA A 74 5.38 -26.80 -10.90
C ALA A 74 6.64 -26.83 -10.03
N THR A 75 7.80 -26.84 -10.67
CA THR A 75 9.10 -26.90 -9.97
C THR A 75 9.99 -25.73 -10.34
N LYS A 76 10.92 -25.35 -9.47
CA LYS A 76 11.88 -24.28 -9.75
C LYS A 76 12.68 -24.54 -11.04
N PRO A 77 13.24 -25.74 -11.31
CA PRO A 77 13.96 -26.00 -12.56
C PRO A 77 13.08 -25.87 -13.82
N GLU A 78 11.78 -26.12 -13.70
CA GLU A 78 10.83 -25.86 -14.79
C GLU A 78 10.66 -24.35 -15.03
N LEU A 79 10.47 -23.55 -13.99
CA LEU A 79 10.42 -22.09 -14.13
C LEU A 79 11.73 -21.51 -14.70
N GLU A 80 12.88 -22.02 -14.28
CA GLU A 80 14.19 -21.59 -14.81
C GLU A 80 14.30 -21.85 -16.32
N ARG A 81 13.79 -22.99 -16.79
CA ARG A 81 13.80 -23.35 -18.21
C ARG A 81 12.83 -22.50 -19.03
N GLU A 82 11.62 -22.26 -18.53
CA GLU A 82 10.57 -21.55 -19.29
C GLU A 82 10.73 -20.02 -19.26
N PHE A 83 11.18 -19.47 -18.12
CA PHE A 83 11.18 -18.02 -17.84
C PHE A 83 12.54 -17.45 -17.46
N GLY A 84 13.57 -18.30 -17.27
CA GLY A 84 14.91 -17.89 -16.90
C GLY A 84 15.16 -17.85 -15.38
N GLY A 85 16.44 -17.84 -15.00
CA GLY A 85 16.88 -17.93 -13.60
C GLY A 85 16.36 -16.79 -12.72
N GLU A 86 16.29 -15.58 -13.25
CA GLU A 86 15.87 -14.40 -12.48
C GLU A 86 14.41 -14.51 -12.00
N ILE A 87 13.47 -14.89 -12.87
CA ILE A 87 12.07 -15.06 -12.49
C ILE A 87 11.90 -16.23 -11.53
N ALA A 88 12.59 -17.34 -11.78
CA ALA A 88 12.54 -18.51 -10.91
C ALA A 88 13.06 -18.20 -9.50
N ASP A 89 14.12 -17.41 -9.38
CA ASP A 89 14.66 -16.95 -8.10
C ASP A 89 13.70 -16.00 -7.37
N LEU A 90 13.02 -15.11 -8.09
CA LEU A 90 11.99 -14.24 -7.51
C LEU A 90 10.83 -15.05 -6.93
N VAL A 91 10.29 -15.99 -7.72
CA VAL A 91 9.16 -16.85 -7.29
C VAL A 91 9.57 -17.71 -6.09
N ASP A 92 10.72 -18.37 -6.15
CA ASP A 92 11.27 -19.16 -5.04
C ASP A 92 11.51 -18.29 -3.78
N GLY A 93 11.97 -17.06 -3.97
CA GLY A 93 12.11 -16.07 -2.90
C GLY A 93 10.80 -15.75 -2.20
N VAL A 94 9.72 -15.52 -2.97
CA VAL A 94 8.38 -15.22 -2.43
C VAL A 94 7.82 -16.42 -1.65
N THR A 95 7.93 -17.63 -2.21
CA THR A 95 7.53 -18.89 -1.57
C THR A 95 8.26 -19.11 -0.24
N LYS A 96 9.58 -18.96 -0.22
CA LYS A 96 10.38 -19.10 1.01
C LYS A 96 10.02 -18.06 2.07
N LEU A 97 9.74 -16.82 1.65
CA LEU A 97 9.34 -15.75 2.56
C LEU A 97 7.99 -16.05 3.22
N GLY A 98 7.05 -16.62 2.46
CA GLY A 98 5.77 -17.11 2.98
C GLY A 98 5.98 -18.09 4.14
N LYS A 99 6.81 -19.12 3.93
CA LYS A 99 7.10 -20.14 4.95
C LYS A 99 7.75 -19.59 6.23
N LEU A 100 8.66 -18.61 6.10
CA LEU A 100 9.32 -17.96 7.25
C LEU A 100 8.36 -17.13 8.10
N ALA A 101 7.32 -16.53 7.51
CA ALA A 101 6.33 -15.76 8.26
C ALA A 101 5.42 -16.66 9.15
N PHE A 102 5.35 -17.96 8.87
CA PHE A 102 4.55 -18.92 9.63
C PHE A 102 5.29 -19.62 10.78
N SER A 103 6.63 -19.50 10.89
CA SER A 103 7.38 -20.15 11.96
C SER A 103 7.31 -19.38 13.29
N SER A 104 6.60 -20.01 14.23
CA SER A 104 6.52 -19.84 15.69
C SER A 104 5.97 -18.53 16.29
N ARG A 105 5.08 -18.72 17.27
CA ARG A 105 4.38 -17.71 18.08
C ARG A 105 5.25 -17.16 19.23
N GLU A 106 6.50 -17.64 19.36
CA GLU A 106 7.42 -17.34 20.47
C GLU A 106 8.77 -16.74 20.02
N GLU A 107 9.12 -16.80 18.73
CA GLU A 107 10.28 -16.07 18.22
C GLU A 107 9.93 -14.58 18.08
N ARG A 108 10.72 -13.75 18.78
CA ARG A 108 10.62 -12.29 18.82
C ARG A 108 10.27 -11.77 17.43
N GLN A 109 9.17 -10.99 17.29
CA GLN A 109 8.80 -10.32 16.04
C GLN A 109 10.01 -9.62 15.38
N ALA A 110 10.97 -9.15 16.17
CA ALA A 110 12.25 -8.59 15.72
C ALA A 110 13.15 -9.57 14.93
N GLU A 111 13.16 -10.86 15.25
CA GLU A 111 13.95 -11.88 14.57
C GLU A 111 13.31 -12.32 13.25
N ASN A 112 12.00 -12.54 13.22
CA ASN A 112 11.26 -12.75 11.95
C ASN A 112 11.39 -11.52 11.04
N PHE A 113 11.28 -10.32 11.61
CA PHE A 113 11.54 -9.07 10.89
C PHE A 113 12.99 -9.00 10.36
N ARG A 114 13.98 -9.44 11.13
CA ARG A 114 15.40 -9.46 10.71
C ARG A 114 15.69 -10.53 9.65
N LYS A 115 15.14 -11.73 9.77
CA LYS A 115 15.24 -12.81 8.76
C LYS A 115 14.59 -12.37 7.45
N MET A 116 13.41 -11.75 7.53
CA MET A 116 12.74 -11.13 6.40
C MET A 116 13.64 -10.03 5.79
N LEU A 117 14.23 -9.13 6.59
CA LEU A 117 15.17 -8.10 6.10
C LEU A 117 16.39 -8.67 5.37
N VAL A 118 16.94 -9.78 5.86
CA VAL A 118 18.09 -10.45 5.22
C VAL A 118 17.70 -11.12 3.91
N ALA A 119 16.53 -11.75 3.84
CA ALA A 119 16.00 -12.30 2.59
C ALA A 119 15.70 -11.17 1.57
N MET A 120 15.16 -10.05 2.04
CA MET A 120 14.84 -8.84 1.25
C MET A 120 16.08 -8.04 0.82
N ALA A 121 17.21 -8.17 1.52
CA ALA A 121 18.45 -7.47 1.19
C ALA A 121 19.07 -7.94 -0.14
N ARG A 122 18.64 -9.10 -0.67
CA ARG A 122 19.13 -9.63 -1.95
C ARG A 122 18.34 -9.09 -3.14
N ASP A 123 17.01 -8.98 -3.00
CA ASP A 123 16.17 -8.43 -4.06
C ASP A 123 14.87 -7.82 -3.49
N LEU A 124 14.72 -6.50 -3.64
CA LEU A 124 13.54 -5.76 -3.19
C LEU A 124 12.25 -6.19 -3.91
N ARG A 125 12.36 -6.73 -5.13
CA ARG A 125 11.20 -7.15 -5.94
C ARG A 125 10.39 -8.26 -5.27
N VAL A 126 11.04 -9.15 -4.52
CA VAL A 126 10.38 -10.20 -3.72
C VAL A 126 9.43 -9.58 -2.68
N LEU A 127 9.86 -8.51 -2.01
CA LEU A 127 9.02 -7.80 -1.05
C LEU A 127 7.84 -7.09 -1.72
N MET A 128 8.07 -6.49 -2.90
CA MET A 128 7.01 -5.84 -3.67
C MET A 128 5.91 -6.83 -4.06
N ILE A 129 6.31 -8.03 -4.54
CA ILE A 129 5.37 -9.12 -4.84
C ILE A 129 4.61 -9.54 -3.58
N LYS A 130 5.31 -9.71 -2.44
CA LYS A 130 4.64 -10.13 -1.20
C LYS A 130 3.68 -9.07 -0.64
N LEU A 131 3.99 -7.78 -0.80
CA LEU A 131 3.08 -6.70 -0.42
C LEU A 131 1.84 -6.67 -1.32
N ALA A 132 1.99 -6.91 -2.62
CA ALA A 132 0.87 -7.02 -3.56
C ALA A 132 -0.02 -8.23 -3.22
N ASP A 133 0.57 -9.40 -3.01
CA ASP A 133 -0.09 -10.62 -2.53
C ASP A 133 -0.87 -10.35 -1.23
N ARG A 134 -0.20 -9.81 -0.20
CA ARG A 134 -0.84 -9.50 1.08
C ARG A 134 -1.98 -8.52 0.93
N LEU A 135 -1.83 -7.48 0.11
CA LEU A 135 -2.89 -6.50 -0.13
C LEU A 135 -4.12 -7.16 -0.77
N HIS A 136 -3.93 -8.00 -1.80
CA HIS A 136 -5.05 -8.69 -2.42
C HIS A 136 -5.72 -9.70 -1.46
N ASN A 137 -4.94 -10.40 -0.62
CA ASN A 137 -5.50 -11.27 0.41
C ASN A 137 -6.30 -10.51 1.47
N MET A 138 -5.87 -9.32 1.86
CA MET A 138 -6.65 -8.45 2.76
C MET A 138 -7.94 -7.94 2.12
N ARG A 139 -7.96 -7.71 0.79
CA ARG A 139 -9.18 -7.31 0.07
C ARG A 139 -10.22 -8.44 -0.04
N THR A 140 -9.78 -9.69 -0.02
CA THR A 140 -10.62 -10.89 -0.15
C THR A 140 -10.77 -11.65 1.17
N LEU A 141 -10.50 -10.99 2.30
CA LEU A 141 -10.41 -11.63 3.60
C LEU A 141 -11.75 -12.14 4.14
N ASP A 142 -12.85 -11.53 3.70
CA ASP A 142 -14.23 -11.81 4.15
C ASP A 142 -14.68 -13.26 3.87
N TYR A 143 -14.01 -13.98 2.95
CA TYR A 143 -14.32 -15.37 2.60
C TYR A 143 -13.61 -16.40 3.47
N LEU A 144 -12.76 -15.98 4.41
CA LEU A 144 -12.02 -16.88 5.30
C LEU A 144 -12.71 -17.06 6.66
N PRO A 145 -12.48 -18.19 7.36
CA PRO A 145 -12.91 -18.36 8.74
C PRO A 145 -12.40 -17.23 9.65
N PRO A 146 -13.19 -16.75 10.64
CA PRO A 146 -12.84 -15.60 11.47
C PRO A 146 -11.46 -15.67 12.14
N ASP A 147 -11.06 -16.85 12.62
CA ASP A 147 -9.76 -17.03 13.27
C ASP A 147 -8.59 -16.84 12.30
N LYS A 148 -8.72 -17.36 11.07
CA LYS A 148 -7.72 -17.20 10.02
C LYS A 148 -7.67 -15.74 9.55
N ALA A 149 -8.82 -15.10 9.37
CA ALA A 149 -8.92 -13.69 9.01
C ALA A 149 -8.24 -12.78 10.05
N ARG A 150 -8.53 -12.99 11.34
CA ARG A 150 -7.89 -12.23 12.44
C ARG A 150 -6.38 -12.41 12.47
N LYS A 151 -5.87 -13.64 12.29
CA LYS A 151 -4.43 -13.90 12.25
C LYS A 151 -3.75 -13.13 11.11
N ILE A 152 -4.34 -13.19 9.90
CA ILE A 152 -3.81 -12.49 8.72
C ILE A 152 -3.86 -10.96 8.91
N ALA A 153 -4.95 -10.44 9.47
CA ALA A 153 -5.09 -9.01 9.75
C ALA A 153 -4.09 -8.53 10.81
N GLN A 154 -3.86 -9.30 11.88
CA GLN A 154 -2.87 -8.96 12.91
C GLN A 154 -1.45 -8.95 12.32
N GLU A 155 -1.07 -10.00 11.57
CA GLU A 155 0.22 -10.07 10.88
C GLU A 155 0.41 -8.89 9.90
N THR A 156 -0.68 -8.46 9.25
CA THR A 156 -0.67 -7.29 8.37
C THR A 156 -0.29 -6.01 9.10
N LEU A 157 -0.83 -5.77 10.30
CA LEU A 157 -0.48 -4.59 11.10
C LEU A 157 0.93 -4.68 11.68
N ASP A 158 1.35 -5.87 12.11
CA ASP A 158 2.63 -6.06 12.80
C ASP A 158 3.82 -6.03 11.84
N ILE A 159 3.63 -6.51 10.60
CA ILE A 159 4.71 -6.76 9.65
C ILE A 159 4.55 -5.93 8.37
N TYR A 160 3.49 -6.17 7.60
CA TYR A 160 3.39 -5.66 6.22
C TYR A 160 3.09 -4.17 6.13
N ALA A 161 2.23 -3.62 6.98
CA ALA A 161 1.97 -2.18 7.02
C ALA A 161 3.24 -1.39 7.42
N PRO A 162 3.99 -1.76 8.47
CA PRO A 162 5.29 -1.15 8.77
C PRO A 162 6.30 -1.24 7.63
N LEU A 163 6.33 -2.35 6.88
CA LEU A 163 7.19 -2.47 5.70
C LEU A 163 6.78 -1.51 4.59
N ALA A 164 5.50 -1.48 4.22
CA ALA A 164 4.98 -0.54 3.24
C ALA A 164 5.29 0.92 3.64
N HIS A 165 5.22 1.24 4.94
CA HIS A 165 5.63 2.55 5.45
C HIS A 165 7.12 2.84 5.22
N ARG A 166 8.01 1.88 5.49
CA ARG A 166 9.47 2.02 5.29
C ARG A 166 9.84 2.20 3.82
N LEU A 167 9.10 1.57 2.91
CA LEU A 167 9.25 1.74 1.46
C LEU A 167 8.61 3.02 0.90
N GLY A 168 7.99 3.85 1.74
CA GLY A 168 7.29 5.06 1.29
C GLY A 168 5.95 4.78 0.59
N MET A 169 5.44 3.54 0.60
CA MET A 169 4.18 3.13 -0.03
C MET A 169 2.97 3.51 0.83
N ALA A 170 2.75 4.82 1.03
CA ALA A 170 1.75 5.34 1.94
C ALA A 170 0.32 4.91 1.61
N LYS A 171 -0.03 4.76 0.32
CA LYS A 171 -1.36 4.30 -0.12
C LYS A 171 -1.61 2.84 0.28
N VAL A 172 -0.66 1.95 -0.03
CA VAL A 172 -0.73 0.54 0.33
C VAL A 172 -0.76 0.36 1.85
N LYS A 173 0.11 1.08 2.57
CA LYS A 173 0.13 1.07 4.03
C LYS A 173 -1.24 1.41 4.61
N ALA A 174 -1.82 2.52 4.15
CA ALA A 174 -3.10 2.98 4.65
C ALA A 174 -4.24 1.98 4.37
N GLU A 175 -4.24 1.39 3.18
CA GLU A 175 -5.24 0.40 2.80
C GLU A 175 -5.12 -0.89 3.62
N LEU A 176 -3.90 -1.39 3.83
CA LEU A 176 -3.63 -2.53 4.71
C LEU A 176 -4.08 -2.25 6.16
N GLU A 177 -3.78 -1.06 6.67
CA GLU A 177 -4.17 -0.61 8.01
C GLU A 177 -5.70 -0.55 8.18
N ASP A 178 -6.42 0.04 7.21
CA ASP A 178 -7.87 0.17 7.25
C ASP A 178 -8.57 -1.19 7.09
N LEU A 179 -8.09 -2.06 6.20
CA LEU A 179 -8.61 -3.43 6.04
C LEU A 179 -8.39 -4.26 7.32
N ALA A 180 -7.21 -4.15 7.94
CA ALA A 180 -6.96 -4.85 9.19
C ALA A 180 -7.82 -4.33 10.35
N LEU A 181 -8.06 -3.01 10.42
CA LEU A 181 -8.98 -2.43 11.40
C LEU A 181 -10.38 -3.02 11.26
N ARG A 182 -10.89 -3.09 10.03
CA ARG A 182 -12.21 -3.63 9.72
C ARG A 182 -12.38 -5.07 10.24
N THR A 183 -11.34 -5.89 10.14
CA THR A 183 -11.37 -7.28 10.59
C THR A 183 -11.16 -7.44 12.09
N LEU A 184 -10.21 -6.69 12.67
CA LEU A 184 -9.84 -6.84 14.09
C LEU A 184 -10.81 -6.12 15.03
N GLN A 185 -11.35 -4.98 14.61
CA GLN A 185 -12.21 -4.09 15.41
C GLN A 185 -13.41 -3.60 14.59
N ALA A 186 -14.24 -4.54 14.13
CA ALA A 186 -15.36 -4.26 13.22
C ALA A 186 -16.34 -3.20 13.77
N GLU A 187 -16.68 -3.26 15.06
CA GLU A 187 -17.59 -2.30 15.70
C GLU A 187 -17.03 -0.88 15.67
N ALA A 188 -15.76 -0.72 16.04
CA ALA A 188 -15.07 0.57 16.03
C ALA A 188 -14.95 1.12 14.59
N TYR A 189 -14.68 0.25 13.61
CA TYR A 189 -14.63 0.63 12.21
C TYR A 189 -15.98 1.17 11.71
N VAL A 190 -17.08 0.48 12.01
CA VAL A 190 -18.44 0.90 11.63
C VAL A 190 -18.85 2.20 12.31
N ASP A 191 -18.53 2.37 13.60
CA ASP A 191 -18.79 3.62 14.32
C ASP A 191 -18.02 4.79 13.70
N LEU A 192 -16.71 4.62 13.44
CA LEU A 192 -15.89 5.62 12.76
C LEU A 192 -16.45 5.99 11.38
N GLN A 193 -16.88 4.99 10.60
CA GLN A 193 -17.47 5.23 9.28
C GLN A 193 -18.73 6.10 9.38
N LYS A 194 -19.62 5.83 10.35
CA LYS A 194 -20.83 6.64 10.60
C LYS A 194 -20.50 8.06 11.02
N ARG A 195 -19.57 8.24 11.98
CA ARG A 195 -19.16 9.57 12.47
C ARG A 195 -18.51 10.41 11.37
N VAL A 196 -17.64 9.80 10.55
CA VAL A 196 -17.00 10.47 9.41
C VAL A 196 -18.01 10.81 8.32
N ALA A 197 -18.97 9.92 8.03
CA ALA A 197 -20.02 10.16 7.04
C ALA A 197 -20.95 11.32 7.44
N LYS A 198 -21.33 11.42 8.73
CA LYS A 198 -22.22 12.47 9.24
C LYS A 198 -21.67 13.88 9.01
N ARG A 199 -20.34 14.06 9.11
CA ARG A 199 -19.66 15.36 8.92
C ARG A 199 -19.09 15.56 7.51
N ARG A 200 -19.40 14.67 6.56
CA ARG A 200 -18.77 14.66 5.24
C ARG A 200 -19.10 15.92 4.43
N LEU A 201 -20.38 16.31 4.36
CA LEU A 201 -20.82 17.45 3.55
C LEU A 201 -20.26 18.78 4.07
N GLU A 202 -20.38 19.02 5.39
CA GLU A 202 -19.81 20.20 6.04
C GLU A 202 -18.30 20.30 5.79
N ARG A 203 -17.58 19.19 5.97
CA ARG A 203 -16.15 19.12 5.74
C ARG A 203 -15.75 19.31 4.28
N GLU A 204 -16.49 18.74 3.33
CA GLU A 204 -16.22 18.93 1.90
C GLU A 204 -16.43 20.41 1.51
N ALA A 205 -17.45 21.07 2.05
CA ALA A 205 -17.66 22.50 1.85
C ALA A 205 -16.50 23.34 2.43
N ASP A 206 -16.08 23.06 3.67
CA ASP A 206 -14.94 23.75 4.31
C ASP A 206 -13.64 23.56 3.53
N ILE A 207 -13.36 22.33 3.07
CA ILE A 207 -12.18 22.02 2.26
C ILE A 207 -12.21 22.82 0.96
N ASN A 208 -13.34 22.83 0.26
CA ASN A 208 -13.46 23.52 -1.03
C ASN A 208 -13.31 25.04 -0.86
N GLN A 209 -13.82 25.60 0.25
CA GLN A 209 -13.62 27.01 0.57
C GLN A 209 -12.14 27.33 0.80
N VAL A 210 -11.44 26.52 1.59
CA VAL A 210 -9.99 26.68 1.84
C VAL A 210 -9.19 26.54 0.54
N ILE A 211 -9.51 25.55 -0.30
CA ILE A 211 -8.88 25.34 -1.60
C ILE A 211 -9.05 26.58 -2.48
N ALA A 212 -10.28 27.10 -2.62
CA ALA A 212 -10.54 28.27 -3.47
C ALA A 212 -9.78 29.52 -2.99
N ILE A 213 -9.68 29.73 -1.67
CA ILE A 213 -8.90 30.84 -1.10
C ILE A 213 -7.42 30.67 -1.44
N LEU A 214 -6.87 29.46 -1.27
CA LEU A 214 -5.48 29.16 -1.55
C LEU A 214 -5.13 29.28 -3.04
N GLU A 215 -5.95 28.74 -3.93
CA GLU A 215 -5.72 28.80 -5.38
C GLU A 215 -5.64 30.25 -5.86
N ARG A 216 -6.57 31.10 -5.41
CA ARG A 216 -6.54 32.54 -5.72
C ARG A 216 -5.27 33.20 -5.20
N LYS A 217 -4.93 32.97 -3.93
CA LYS A 217 -3.81 33.65 -3.27
C LYS A 217 -2.45 33.20 -3.78
N LEU A 218 -2.29 31.92 -4.13
CA LEU A 218 -1.08 31.41 -4.74
C LEU A 218 -0.93 31.92 -6.18
N SER A 219 -2.03 32.02 -6.93
CA SER A 219 -2.02 32.59 -8.28
C SER A 219 -1.63 34.08 -8.29
N GLU A 220 -2.12 34.88 -7.34
CA GLU A 220 -1.74 36.30 -7.17
C GLU A 220 -0.23 36.51 -7.00
N VAL A 221 0.48 35.55 -6.40
CA VAL A 221 1.95 35.59 -6.21
C VAL A 221 2.71 34.78 -7.27
N GLY A 222 2.04 34.30 -8.30
CA GLY A 222 2.65 33.55 -9.40
C GLY A 222 3.12 32.14 -9.04
N ILE A 223 2.56 31.52 -7.99
CA ILE A 223 2.87 30.15 -7.60
C ILE A 223 1.84 29.19 -8.20
N GLU A 224 2.26 28.39 -9.17
CA GLU A 224 1.45 27.30 -9.69
C GLU A 224 1.43 26.12 -8.71
N ALA A 225 0.23 25.73 -8.26
CA ALA A 225 0.06 24.62 -7.33
C ALA A 225 -1.21 23.81 -7.64
N LYS A 226 -1.14 22.49 -7.45
CA LYS A 226 -2.30 21.60 -7.44
C LYS A 226 -2.73 21.38 -6.00
N ILE A 227 -3.93 21.86 -5.66
CA ILE A 227 -4.45 21.81 -4.29
C ILE A 227 -5.56 20.77 -4.19
N ARG A 228 -5.51 19.88 -3.20
CA ARG A 228 -6.50 18.81 -3.03
C ARG A 228 -6.78 18.51 -1.56
N GLY A 229 -8.01 18.16 -1.24
CA GLY A 229 -8.34 17.59 0.07
C GLY A 229 -7.65 16.24 0.29
N ARG A 230 -7.08 16.03 1.48
CA ARG A 230 -6.47 14.76 1.89
C ARG A 230 -7.39 14.09 2.92
N PRO A 231 -8.11 13.01 2.56
CA PRO A 231 -8.83 12.24 3.55
C PRO A 231 -7.85 11.57 4.51
N LYS A 232 -8.23 11.49 5.79
CA LYS A 232 -7.55 10.64 6.76
C LYS A 232 -8.10 9.23 6.72
N HIS A 233 -7.20 8.28 6.91
CA HIS A 233 -7.48 6.85 6.98
C HIS A 233 -8.06 6.49 8.35
N PHE A 234 -9.01 5.55 8.39
CA PHE A 234 -9.78 5.21 9.59
C PHE A 234 -8.87 4.67 10.69
N TYR A 235 -7.88 3.84 10.36
CA TYR A 235 -6.91 3.33 11.30
C TYR A 235 -6.09 4.43 11.98
N SER A 236 -5.69 5.47 11.24
CA SER A 236 -4.97 6.61 11.84
C SER A 236 -5.84 7.43 12.80
N ILE A 237 -7.15 7.48 12.57
CA ILE A 237 -8.12 8.13 13.48
C ILE A 237 -8.28 7.25 14.72
N TRP A 238 -8.60 5.97 14.51
CA TRP A 238 -8.77 4.97 15.56
C TRP A 238 -7.55 4.91 16.49
N LYS A 239 -6.34 4.82 15.92
CA LYS A 239 -5.10 4.76 16.67
C LYS A 239 -4.88 6.01 17.53
N LYS A 240 -5.25 7.20 17.04
CA LYS A 240 -5.17 8.44 17.84
C LYS A 240 -6.19 8.45 18.97
N MET A 241 -7.40 7.96 18.74
CA MET A 241 -8.42 7.87 19.79
C MET A 241 -7.99 6.88 20.88
N HIS A 242 -7.49 5.72 20.49
CA HIS A 242 -7.12 4.64 21.40
C HIS A 242 -5.81 4.94 22.15
N ASP A 243 -4.73 5.32 21.45
CA ASP A 243 -3.40 5.50 22.07
C ASP A 243 -3.28 6.82 22.85
N GLN A 244 -4.03 7.86 22.46
CA GLN A 244 -3.90 9.21 23.04
C GLN A 244 -5.11 9.62 23.87
N GLY A 245 -6.12 8.74 24.01
CA GLY A 245 -7.35 9.01 24.78
C GLY A 245 -8.13 10.23 24.29
N ARG A 246 -8.00 10.58 23.00
CA ARG A 246 -8.63 11.77 22.43
C ARG A 246 -10.05 11.47 21.98
N GLU A 247 -10.97 12.36 22.31
CA GLU A 247 -12.34 12.28 21.80
C GLU A 247 -12.37 12.51 20.29
N PHE A 248 -13.33 11.91 19.60
CA PHE A 248 -13.47 12.05 18.13
C PHE A 248 -13.57 13.53 17.71
N ASP A 249 -14.22 14.35 18.54
CA ASP A 249 -14.41 15.80 18.31
C ASP A 249 -13.13 16.62 18.54
N GLU A 250 -12.21 16.13 19.37
CA GLU A 250 -10.89 16.74 19.58
C GLU A 250 -9.90 16.35 18.48
N ILE A 251 -10.29 15.46 17.56
CA ILE A 251 -9.56 15.27 16.32
C ILE A 251 -9.97 16.41 15.38
N TYR A 252 -9.50 17.62 15.72
CA TYR A 252 -9.54 18.89 14.96
C TYR A 252 -8.91 18.82 13.56
N ASP A 253 -8.63 17.62 13.08
CA ASP A 253 -7.58 17.29 12.14
C ASP A 253 -8.16 16.38 11.03
N LEU A 254 -9.48 16.23 10.94
CA LEU A 254 -10.12 15.53 9.81
C LEU A 254 -9.93 16.31 8.50
N THR A 255 -9.87 17.64 8.58
CA THR A 255 -9.72 18.54 7.44
C THR A 255 -8.24 18.77 7.15
N ALA A 256 -7.71 18.16 6.09
CA ALA A 256 -6.34 18.36 5.64
C ALA A 256 -6.34 18.70 4.15
N VAL A 257 -5.50 19.66 3.76
CA VAL A 257 -5.31 20.08 2.37
C VAL A 257 -3.86 19.80 1.98
N ARG A 258 -3.65 19.25 0.78
CA ARG A 258 -2.33 19.05 0.18
C ARG A 258 -2.14 20.06 -0.94
N VAL A 259 -1.04 20.79 -0.87
CA VAL A 259 -0.58 21.70 -1.93
C VAL A 259 0.62 21.03 -2.60
N VAL A 260 0.56 20.82 -3.91
CA VAL A 260 1.65 20.23 -4.70
C VAL A 260 2.16 21.29 -5.67
N THR A 261 3.39 21.73 -5.46
CA THR A 261 4.10 22.71 -6.31
C THR A 261 5.15 22.01 -7.17
N THR A 262 5.79 22.76 -8.06
CA THR A 262 6.83 22.26 -8.98
C THR A 262 8.24 22.32 -8.39
N SER A 263 8.48 23.17 -7.39
CA SER A 263 9.80 23.36 -6.80
C SER A 263 9.78 23.54 -5.28
N VAL A 264 10.92 23.26 -4.63
CA VAL A 264 11.11 23.48 -3.18
C VAL A 264 10.93 24.95 -2.81
N ARG A 265 11.41 25.88 -3.66
CA ARG A 265 11.22 27.31 -3.47
C ARG A 265 9.74 27.66 -3.36
N ASP A 266 8.94 27.08 -4.26
CA ASP A 266 7.51 27.34 -4.29
C ASP A 266 6.77 26.65 -3.13
N CYS A 267 7.29 25.54 -2.57
CA CYS A 267 6.78 24.97 -1.31
C CYS A 267 6.88 25.98 -0.15
N TYR A 268 8.05 26.60 0.03
CA TYR A 268 8.24 27.60 1.08
C TYR A 268 7.49 28.91 0.79
N GLY A 269 7.37 29.29 -0.49
CA GLY A 269 6.50 30.41 -0.90
C GLY A 269 5.04 30.17 -0.52
N ALA A 270 4.52 28.97 -0.82
CA ALA A 270 3.17 28.59 -0.45
C ALA A 270 2.97 28.55 1.07
N LEU A 271 3.97 28.07 1.84
CA LEU A 271 3.94 28.11 3.30
C LEU A 271 3.81 29.55 3.83
N GLY A 272 4.55 30.50 3.26
CA GLY A 272 4.46 31.91 3.61
C GLY A 272 3.07 32.48 3.38
N VAL A 273 2.47 32.19 2.21
CA VAL A 273 1.09 32.58 1.88
C VAL A 273 0.10 31.98 2.89
N ILE A 274 0.23 30.69 3.22
CA ILE A 274 -0.64 30.02 4.20
C ILE A 274 -0.55 30.70 5.57
N HIS A 275 0.65 31.00 6.07
CA HIS A 275 0.84 31.65 7.36
C HIS A 275 0.33 33.11 7.39
N SER A 276 0.26 33.77 6.23
CA SER A 276 -0.36 35.10 6.12
C SER A 276 -1.89 35.07 6.19
N LEU A 277 -2.50 33.96 5.74
CA LEU A 277 -3.95 33.77 5.72
C LEU A 277 -4.48 33.24 7.05
N TRP A 278 -3.75 32.31 7.68
CA TRP A 278 -4.13 31.68 8.93
C TRP A 278 -2.98 31.63 9.92
N LYS A 279 -3.29 31.93 11.19
CA LYS A 279 -2.30 31.87 12.27
C LYS A 279 -1.84 30.42 12.49
N PRO A 280 -0.54 30.12 12.41
CA PRO A 280 -0.05 28.77 12.66
C PRO A 280 -0.18 28.41 14.14
N VAL A 281 -0.53 27.14 14.41
CA VAL A 281 -0.60 26.61 15.77
C VAL A 281 0.82 26.28 16.26
N PRO A 282 1.27 26.83 17.41
CA PRO A 282 2.60 26.57 17.94
C PRO A 282 2.90 25.06 18.10
N GLY A 283 4.13 24.66 17.75
CA GLY A 283 4.58 23.27 17.86
C GLY A 283 3.96 22.28 16.86
N ARG A 284 3.11 22.75 15.92
CA ARG A 284 2.49 21.90 14.89
C ARG A 284 3.18 21.96 13.52
N PHE A 285 4.03 22.95 13.29
CA PHE A 285 4.85 23.03 12.08
C PHE A 285 5.93 21.94 12.07
N LYS A 286 6.09 21.26 10.94
CA LYS A 286 7.12 20.24 10.72
C LYS A 286 7.66 20.40 9.31
N ASP A 287 8.97 20.59 9.19
CA ASP A 287 9.65 20.70 7.90
C ASP A 287 10.30 19.35 7.54
N PHE A 288 9.62 18.56 6.72
CA PHE A 288 10.17 17.29 6.22
C PHE A 288 10.94 17.46 4.90
N ILE A 289 10.99 18.66 4.32
CA ILE A 289 11.85 18.94 3.16
C ILE A 289 13.30 19.04 3.64
N ALA A 290 13.55 19.86 4.68
CA ALA A 290 14.87 20.03 5.28
C ALA A 290 15.28 18.85 6.16
N MET A 291 14.32 18.19 6.82
CA MET A 291 14.56 16.99 7.63
C MET A 291 13.70 15.81 7.13
N PRO A 292 14.11 15.15 6.03
CA PRO A 292 13.39 14.01 5.50
C PRO A 292 13.20 12.92 6.54
N LYS A 293 12.07 12.20 6.46
CA LYS A 293 11.88 11.02 7.31
C LYS A 293 12.79 9.89 6.85
N VAL A 294 12.98 8.90 7.73
CA VAL A 294 13.78 7.68 7.46
C VAL A 294 13.33 6.94 6.20
N ASN A 295 12.06 7.02 5.83
CA ASN A 295 11.50 6.43 4.61
C ASN A 295 11.58 7.35 3.38
N MET A 296 12.50 8.33 3.39
CA MET A 296 12.71 9.34 2.34
C MET A 296 11.51 10.27 2.09
N TYR A 297 10.49 10.25 2.95
CA TYR A 297 9.33 11.13 2.79
C TYR A 297 9.73 12.59 3.03
N GLN A 298 9.36 13.44 2.08
CA GLN A 298 9.48 14.90 2.11
C GLN A 298 8.12 15.54 1.81
N SER A 299 7.79 16.61 2.53
CA SER A 299 6.55 17.38 2.39
C SER A 299 6.60 18.66 3.20
#